data_AF-A0AAD7G1V0-F1
#
_entry.id   AF-A0AAD7G1V0-F1
#
_cell.length_a   1.000
_cell.length_b   1.000
_cell.length_c   1.000
_cell.angle_alpha   90.00
_cell.angle_beta   90.00
_cell.angle_gamma   90.00
#
_symmetry.space_group_name_H-M   'P 1'
#
loop_
_entity.id
_entity.type
_entity.pdbx_description
1 polymer ?
#
loop_
_entity_poly.entity_id
_entity_poly.type
_entity_poly.pdbx_seq_one_letter_code
_entity_poly.pdbx_strand_id
1 'polypeptide(L)'
;ELCKVPRGQLMRKQVSAEKTKDVLDFATKKLADRFNSIVAGIHVLAYGQSEYVRKFGMHADHTAGPLNVQARILTPPMLKYGARSRQLTITPRDGAWTV
;
A
#
# COMPACT_ATOMS: atom_id res chain seq x y z
N GLU A 1 -18.70 -9.64 -38.14
CA GLU A 1 -18.26 -10.44 -36.98
C GLU A 1 -19.04 -9.99 -35.73
N LEU A 2 -19.55 -10.92 -34.92
CA LEU A 2 -20.50 -10.63 -33.82
C LEU A 2 -20.10 -11.19 -32.45
N CYS A 3 -18.82 -11.56 -32.27
CA CYS A 3 -18.35 -12.15 -31.01
C CYS A 3 -17.75 -11.09 -30.09
N LYS A 4 -18.20 -11.03 -28.84
CA LYS A 4 -17.64 -10.19 -27.78
C LYS A 4 -17.01 -11.07 -26.72
N VAL A 5 -15.85 -10.65 -26.21
CA VAL A 5 -15.16 -11.37 -25.13
C VAL A 5 -16.01 -11.29 -23.85
N PRO A 6 -16.35 -12.43 -23.21
CA PRO A 6 -17.04 -12.44 -21.93
C PRO A 6 -16.27 -11.65 -20.85
N ARG A 7 -16.98 -10.86 -20.05
CA ARG A 7 -16.41 -10.05 -18.96
C ARG A 7 -15.85 -10.92 -17.84
N GLY A 8 -14.90 -10.39 -17.07
CA GLY A 8 -14.36 -11.03 -15.86
C GLY A 8 -13.24 -12.06 -16.11
N GLN A 9 -12.75 -12.17 -17.35
CA GLN A 9 -11.61 -13.04 -17.65
C GLN A 9 -10.30 -12.38 -17.18
N LEU A 10 -9.59 -13.04 -16.26
CA LEU A 10 -8.28 -12.60 -15.79
C LEU A 10 -7.19 -12.93 -16.82
N MET A 11 -6.40 -11.93 -17.22
CA MET A 11 -5.23 -12.14 -18.07
C MET A 11 -4.14 -12.86 -17.28
N ARG A 12 -3.78 -14.08 -17.71
CA ARG A 12 -2.72 -14.91 -17.08
C ARG A 12 -1.38 -14.85 -17.80
N LYS A 13 -1.34 -14.28 -19.01
CA LYS A 13 -0.10 -14.13 -19.78
C LYS A 13 0.73 -12.97 -19.21
N GLN A 14 2.03 -13.04 -19.43
CA GLN A 14 2.93 -11.93 -19.10
C GLN A 14 2.45 -10.66 -19.82
N VAL A 15 2.33 -9.57 -19.07
CA VAL A 15 2.01 -8.26 -19.62
C VAL A 15 3.16 -7.83 -20.54
N SER A 16 2.84 -7.29 -21.71
CA SER A 16 3.87 -6.81 -22.63
C SER A 16 4.72 -5.71 -21.97
N ALA A 17 5.98 -5.60 -22.36
CA ALA A 17 6.91 -4.62 -21.79
C ALA A 17 6.36 -3.19 -21.90
N GLU A 18 5.72 -2.87 -23.03
CA GLU A 18 5.07 -1.58 -23.30
C GLU A 18 3.96 -1.23 -22.30
N LYS A 19 3.24 -2.24 -21.78
CA LYS A 19 2.11 -2.07 -20.84
C LYS A 19 2.49 -2.32 -19.39
N THR A 20 3.73 -2.75 -19.15
CA THR A 20 4.22 -2.99 -17.79
C THR A 20 4.32 -1.68 -17.01
N LYS A 21 4.71 -0.57 -17.67
CA LYS A 21 4.72 0.76 -17.05
C LYS A 21 3.32 1.19 -16.61
N ASP A 22 2.32 1.07 -17.49
CA ASP A 22 0.93 1.42 -17.18
C ASP A 22 0.40 0.62 -15.98
N VAL A 23 0.73 -0.68 -15.91
CA VAL A 23 0.36 -1.54 -14.77
C VAL A 23 1.07 -1.10 -13.49
N LEU A 24 2.36 -0.74 -13.57
CA LEU A 24 3.13 -0.27 -12.43
C LEU A 24 2.59 1.07 -11.91
N ASP A 25 2.32 2.02 -12.80
CA ASP A 25 1.76 3.33 -12.46
C ASP A 25 0.35 3.18 -11.85
N PHE A 26 -0.44 2.23 -12.34
CA PHE A 26 -1.74 1.90 -11.74
C PHE A 26 -1.63 1.27 -10.34
N ALA A 27 -0.69 0.34 -10.17
CA ALA A 27 -0.50 -0.39 -8.91
C ALA A 27 0.19 0.48 -7.84
N THR A 28 1.04 1.42 -8.26
CA THR A 28 1.83 2.27 -7.38
C THR A 28 1.05 3.55 -7.06
N LYS A 29 0.46 3.60 -5.87
CA LYS A 29 -0.22 4.80 -5.36
C LYS A 29 0.60 5.47 -4.27
N LYS A 30 0.55 6.81 -4.20
CA LYS A 30 1.09 7.54 -3.06
C LYS A 30 0.35 7.13 -1.79
N LEU A 31 1.02 7.23 -0.65
CA LEU A 31 0.52 6.73 0.62
C LEU A 31 -0.85 7.32 0.99
N ALA A 32 -1.02 8.64 0.84
CA ALA A 32 -2.28 9.33 1.10
C ALA A 32 -3.41 8.87 0.17
N ASP A 33 -3.13 8.76 -1.14
CA ASP A 33 -4.12 8.32 -2.13
C ASP A 33 -4.54 6.87 -1.90
N ARG A 34 -3.58 6.00 -1.53
CA ARG A 34 -3.86 4.61 -1.18
C ARG A 34 -4.71 4.52 0.09
N PHE A 35 -4.39 5.30 1.12
CA PHE A 35 -5.15 5.34 2.36
C PHE A 35 -6.60 5.78 2.11
N ASN A 36 -6.78 6.90 1.38
CA ASN A 36 -8.11 7.42 1.03
C ASN A 36 -8.90 6.42 0.19
N SER A 37 -8.25 5.73 -0.76
CA SER A 37 -8.87 4.68 -1.58
C SER A 37 -9.36 3.50 -0.73
N ILE A 38 -8.63 3.13 0.33
CA ILE A 38 -9.05 2.07 1.26
C ILE A 38 -10.26 2.53 2.07
N VAL A 39 -10.20 3.74 2.66
CA VAL A 39 -11.31 4.32 3.44
C VAL A 39 -12.58 4.42 2.60
N ALA A 40 -12.48 4.94 1.37
CA ALA A 40 -13.61 5.01 0.45
C ALA A 40 -14.14 3.62 0.04
N GLY A 41 -13.24 2.65 -0.18
CA GLY A 41 -13.60 1.28 -0.56
C GLY A 41 -14.46 0.58 0.47
N ILE A 42 -14.26 0.86 1.77
CA ILE A 42 -15.07 0.30 2.85
C ILE A 42 -16.56 0.65 2.67
N HIS A 43 -16.87 1.89 2.29
CA HIS A 43 -18.26 2.32 2.04
C HIS A 43 -18.87 1.62 0.82
N VAL A 44 -18.08 1.38 -0.23
CA VAL A 44 -18.54 0.71 -1.46
C VAL A 44 -18.80 -0.78 -1.23
N LEU A 45 -17.94 -1.45 -0.43
CA LEU A 45 -18.05 -2.88 -0.17
C LEU A 45 -19.23 -3.22 0.77
N ALA A 46 -19.66 -2.27 1.60
CA ALA A 46 -20.87 -2.34 2.42
C ALA A 46 -21.04 -3.67 3.19
N TYR A 47 -19.94 -4.21 3.75
CA TYR A 47 -19.96 -5.52 4.40
C TYR A 47 -20.96 -5.62 5.55
N GLY A 48 -21.22 -4.52 6.27
CA GLY A 48 -22.28 -4.47 7.29
C GLY A 48 -23.70 -4.69 6.75
N GLN A 49 -23.94 -4.46 5.46
CA GLN A 49 -25.23 -4.72 4.80
C GLN A 49 -25.37 -6.16 4.28
N SER A 50 -24.26 -6.90 4.20
CA SER A 50 -24.27 -8.29 3.73
C SER A 50 -25.11 -9.16 4.67
N GLU A 51 -26.08 -9.86 4.08
CA GLU A 51 -26.97 -10.77 4.82
C GLU A 51 -26.18 -11.91 5.48
N TYR A 52 -25.15 -12.41 4.78
CA TYR A 52 -24.27 -13.45 5.31
C TYR A 52 -23.54 -12.98 6.56
N VAL A 53 -22.90 -11.80 6.50
CA VAL A 53 -22.14 -11.23 7.61
C VAL A 53 -23.03 -11.05 8.85
N ARG A 54 -24.26 -10.54 8.65
CA ARG A 54 -25.26 -10.38 9.72
C ARG A 54 -25.73 -11.71 10.31
N LYS A 55 -25.95 -12.74 9.48
CA LYS A 55 -26.37 -14.08 9.95
C LYS A 55 -25.34 -14.75 10.86
N PHE A 56 -24.06 -14.47 10.65
CA PHE A 56 -22.98 -14.94 11.53
C PHE A 56 -22.69 -14.02 12.72
N GLY A 57 -23.49 -12.96 12.93
CA GLY A 57 -23.31 -12.02 14.03
C GLY A 57 -22.05 -11.16 13.92
N MET A 58 -21.43 -11.09 12.75
CA MET A 58 -20.24 -10.28 12.52
C MET A 58 -20.64 -8.82 12.27
N HIS A 59 -19.86 -7.90 12.83
CA HIS A 59 -20.03 -6.46 12.62
C HIS A 59 -18.76 -5.86 12.05
N ALA A 60 -18.88 -5.21 10.90
CA ALA A 60 -17.79 -4.44 10.31
C ALA A 60 -18.10 -2.96 10.55
N ASP A 61 -17.36 -2.33 11.46
CA ASP A 61 -17.48 -0.90 11.71
C ASP A 61 -16.92 -0.12 10.51
N HIS A 62 -17.74 0.76 9.97
CA HIS A 62 -17.42 1.61 8.82
C HIS A 62 -17.50 3.09 9.19
N THR A 63 -17.82 3.41 10.44
CA THR A 63 -18.06 4.77 10.95
C THR A 63 -16.88 5.30 11.76
N ALA A 64 -16.19 4.45 12.52
CA ALA A 64 -15.02 4.86 13.31
C ALA A 64 -13.74 5.03 12.49
N GLY A 65 -13.75 4.64 11.20
CA GLY A 65 -12.59 4.70 10.33
C GLY A 65 -11.52 3.64 10.66
N PRO A 66 -10.32 3.76 10.08
CA PRO A 66 -9.21 2.84 10.35
C PRO A 66 -8.78 2.87 11.82
N LEU A 67 -8.33 1.72 12.32
CA LEU A 67 -7.83 1.58 13.69
C LEU A 67 -6.61 2.48 13.93
N ASN A 68 -6.68 3.32 14.97
CA ASN A 68 -5.55 4.13 15.42
C ASN A 68 -4.59 3.29 16.28
N VAL A 69 -3.29 3.38 15.98
CA VAL A 69 -2.24 2.62 16.67
C VAL A 69 -1.14 3.57 17.14
N GLN A 70 -0.68 3.38 18.38
CA GLN A 70 0.48 4.12 18.89
C GLN A 70 1.76 3.50 18.33
N ALA A 71 2.50 4.29 17.56
CA ALA A 71 3.79 3.90 17.00
C ALA A 71 4.93 4.73 17.61
N ARG A 72 6.17 4.23 17.50
CA ARG A 72 7.39 4.93 17.90
C ARG A 72 8.37 4.97 16.74
N ILE A 73 9.06 6.10 16.58
CA ILE A 73 10.19 6.23 15.66
C ILE A 73 11.47 6.06 16.48
N LEU A 74 12.25 5.03 16.17
CA LEU A 74 13.51 4.78 16.87
C LEU A 74 14.59 5.73 16.37
N THR A 75 15.42 6.22 17.29
CA THR A 75 16.60 7.01 16.93
C THR A 75 17.59 6.12 16.17
N PRO A 76 18.03 6.54 14.96
CA PRO A 76 18.97 5.75 14.19
C PRO A 76 20.34 5.69 14.88
N PRO A 77 21.07 4.56 14.78
CA PRO A 77 22.39 4.44 15.38
C PRO A 77 23.42 5.29 14.63
N MET A 78 24.41 5.79 15.36
CA MET A 78 25.55 6.49 14.75
C MET A 78 26.49 5.48 14.09
N LEU A 79 26.80 5.69 12.81
CA LEU A 79 27.77 4.90 12.06
C LEU A 79 29.16 5.50 12.23
N LYS A 80 30.18 4.65 12.38
CA LYS A 80 31.59 5.04 12.48
C LYS A 80 32.38 4.51 11.29
N TYR A 81 33.14 5.38 10.64
CA TYR A 81 33.97 5.08 9.47
C TYR A 81 35.46 5.13 9.80
N GLY A 82 36.29 4.59 8.89
CA GLY A 82 37.75 4.50 9.07
C GLY A 82 38.44 5.87 8.98
N ALA A 83 39.66 5.98 9.52
CA ALA A 83 40.40 7.25 9.65
C ALA A 83 40.70 8.00 8.33
N ARG A 84 40.60 7.32 7.18
CA ARG A 84 40.77 7.91 5.84
C ARG A 84 39.46 8.38 5.21
N SER A 85 38.32 8.24 5.88
CA SER A 85 37.03 8.72 5.36
C SER A 85 36.92 10.24 5.47
N ARG A 86 36.11 10.84 4.59
CA ARG A 86 35.79 12.28 4.67
C ARG A 86 35.05 12.64 5.96
N GLN A 87 34.25 11.71 6.48
CA GLN A 87 33.48 11.88 7.69
C GLN A 87 33.61 10.65 8.60
N LEU A 88 34.11 10.84 9.83
CA LEU A 88 34.39 9.76 10.78
C LEU A 88 33.15 9.17 11.42
N THR A 89 32.10 9.99 11.59
CA THR A 89 30.81 9.55 12.14
C THR A 89 29.65 10.20 11.40
N ILE A 90 28.61 9.42 11.14
CA ILE A 90 27.38 9.88 10.49
C ILE A 90 26.18 9.25 11.18
N THR A 91 25.16 10.05 11.45
CA THR A 91 23.88 9.55 11.93
C THR A 91 22.92 9.54 10.75
N PRO A 92 22.36 8.39 10.35
CA PRO A 92 21.40 8.31 9.26
C PRO A 92 20.20 9.23 9.49
N ARG A 93 19.64 9.76 8.41
CA ARG A 93 18.41 10.57 8.43
C ARG A 93 17.41 9.94 7.47
N ASP A 94 16.17 9.74 7.93
CA ASP A 94 15.08 9.17 7.13
C ASP A 94 15.43 7.82 6.47
N GLY A 95 16.27 7.02 7.14
CA GLY A 95 16.73 5.71 6.66
C GLY A 95 17.87 5.75 5.63
N ALA A 96 18.42 6.92 5.30
CA ALA A 96 19.49 7.09 4.34
C ALA A 96 20.72 7.80 4.94
N TRP A 97 21.89 7.55 4.37
CA TRP A 97 23.14 8.25 4.66
C TRP A 97 24.08 8.19 3.46
N THR A 98 24.97 9.17 3.33
CA THR A 98 26.01 9.23 2.29
C THR A 98 27.36 9.47 2.93
N VAL A 99 28.40 8.82 2.38
CA VAL A 99 29.80 8.88 2.86
C VAL A 99 30.62 9.80 1.98
#